data_AF-L2GSF3-F1
#
_entry.id   AF-L2GSF3-F1
#
_cell.length_a   1.000
_cell.length_b   1.000
_cell.length_c   1.000
_cell.angle_alpha   90.00
_cell.angle_beta   90.00
_cell.angle_gamma   90.00
#
_symmetry.space_group_name_H-M   'P 1'
#
loop_
_entity.id
_entity.type
_entity.pdbx_description
1 polymer ?
#
loop_
_entity_poly.entity_id
_entity_poly.type
_entity_poly.pdbx_seq_one_letter_code
_entity_poly.pdbx_strand_id
1 'polypeptide(L)'
;MKYEEYEKLLNTLGKTDKIAQNLNQIYKKMESNTQNTPTTVLQTFERYSIPKKNLEYAIKFHEDYIKYCENVNESVLVIKDYKKANDTDIKKDLEVIEAYENIKNSNKNIKMYKSIGIVKTKIESSETALAGIYNSIRKRFFLLVKENMLIEVDGLNRISTFLITYGEKSEIAEKYMQTYFKEFNFRDALEDTDAFVKRVADSSKLFNDIREMNIFLFDTATYEFLNKNMINYLREDMKTNIMRFMDLIERRKNLKDIFMIIDLYDVAKINGISLLGCMDCLLHHLIRYIENVNQIDKKFEVESFVVFTTKVINSLNSQVAQDYVEKYGENLKVKEQDELKDKILLTLYMKIKHLSLNENELNKNVYLLNNINYIMKTRNAIGDKMLFDDIQIYKKGIISYLRDESANYGGNCTAFIDNTLNFFTQTKIPNETRNYVLENVKKIFKDLNKRAPYNGDFEKILKRLDNLELS
;
A
#
# COMPACT_ATOMS: atom_id res chain seq x y z
N MET A 1 -53.87 -82.09 -38.20
CA MET A 1 -54.10 -82.21 -36.75
C MET A 1 -54.60 -83.61 -36.45
N LYS A 2 -53.97 -84.31 -35.51
CA LYS A 2 -54.43 -85.62 -35.04
C LYS A 2 -55.73 -85.44 -34.25
N TYR A 3 -56.63 -86.42 -34.26
CA TYR A 3 -57.96 -86.35 -33.63
C TYR A 3 -57.91 -85.85 -32.16
N GLU A 4 -56.85 -86.23 -31.42
CA GLU A 4 -56.57 -85.77 -30.06
C GLU A 4 -56.29 -84.26 -29.91
N GLU A 5 -55.73 -83.60 -30.93
CA GLU A 5 -55.50 -82.15 -30.92
C GLU A 5 -56.80 -81.37 -31.12
N TYR A 6 -57.76 -81.95 -31.87
CA TYR A 6 -59.07 -81.35 -32.11
C TYR A 6 -59.96 -81.43 -30.86
N GLU A 7 -59.92 -82.55 -30.15
CA GLU A 7 -60.65 -82.75 -28.90
C GLU A 7 -60.11 -81.88 -27.76
N LYS A 8 -58.78 -81.68 -27.68
CA LYS A 8 -58.17 -80.70 -26.78
C LYS A 8 -58.60 -79.27 -27.10
N LEU A 9 -58.67 -78.89 -28.38
CA LEU A 9 -59.10 -77.57 -28.80
C LEU A 9 -60.58 -77.32 -28.45
N LEU A 10 -61.47 -78.29 -28.71
CA LEU A 10 -62.90 -78.22 -28.35
C LEU A 10 -63.10 -78.11 -26.83
N ASN A 11 -62.38 -78.90 -26.03
CA ASN A 11 -62.45 -78.81 -24.57
C ASN A 11 -61.90 -77.46 -24.05
N THR A 12 -60.88 -76.91 -24.70
CA THR A 12 -60.34 -75.59 -24.34
C THR A 12 -61.34 -74.50 -24.69
N LEU A 13 -61.94 -74.52 -25.89
CA LEU A 13 -62.98 -73.59 -26.31
C LEU A 13 -64.21 -73.65 -25.39
N GLY A 14 -64.65 -74.84 -24.99
CA GLY A 14 -65.76 -75.00 -24.03
C GLY A 14 -65.45 -74.44 -22.63
N LYS A 15 -64.19 -74.52 -22.18
CA LYS A 15 -63.75 -73.87 -20.93
C LYS A 15 -63.71 -72.34 -21.09
N THR A 16 -63.20 -71.86 -22.22
CA THR A 16 -63.13 -70.42 -22.51
C THR A 16 -64.52 -69.79 -22.61
N ASP A 17 -65.50 -70.48 -23.21
CA ASP A 17 -66.88 -70.01 -23.30
C ASP A 17 -67.55 -69.94 -21.91
N LYS A 18 -67.32 -70.93 -21.04
CA LYS A 18 -67.78 -70.87 -19.63
C LYS A 18 -67.16 -69.69 -18.87
N ILE A 19 -65.87 -69.41 -19.09
CA ILE A 19 -65.20 -68.24 -18.49
C ILE A 19 -65.82 -66.94 -19.02
N ALA A 20 -66.08 -66.86 -20.33
CA ALA A 20 -66.70 -65.69 -20.95
C ALA A 20 -68.13 -65.45 -20.43
N GLN A 21 -68.94 -66.50 -20.27
CA GLN A 21 -70.28 -66.41 -19.69
C GLN A 21 -70.24 -65.96 -18.23
N ASN A 22 -69.32 -66.48 -17.42
CA ASN A 22 -69.14 -66.05 -16.04
C ASN A 22 -68.69 -64.58 -15.94
N LEU A 23 -67.77 -64.14 -16.80
CA LEU A 23 -67.34 -62.74 -16.88
C LEU A 23 -68.51 -61.84 -17.26
N ASN A 24 -69.34 -62.26 -18.22
CA ASN A 24 -70.50 -61.48 -18.65
C ASN A 24 -71.57 -61.38 -17.55
N GLN A 25 -71.76 -62.43 -16.75
CA GLN A 25 -72.62 -62.39 -15.56
C GLN A 25 -72.07 -61.48 -14.47
N ILE A 26 -70.75 -61.52 -14.21
CA ILE A 26 -70.09 -60.64 -13.24
C ILE A 26 -70.20 -59.18 -13.70
N TYR A 27 -70.00 -58.91 -14.98
CA TYR A 27 -70.10 -57.57 -15.55
C TYR A 27 -71.51 -57.01 -15.44
N LYS A 28 -72.53 -57.79 -15.81
CA LYS A 28 -73.94 -57.41 -15.60
C LYS A 28 -74.28 -57.20 -14.13
N LYS A 29 -73.68 -57.97 -13.22
CA LYS A 29 -73.86 -57.81 -11.77
C LYS A 29 -73.18 -56.54 -11.26
N MET A 30 -71.99 -56.21 -11.75
CA MET A 30 -71.30 -54.95 -11.43
C MET A 30 -72.04 -53.74 -12.00
N GLU A 31 -72.50 -53.81 -13.24
CA GLU A 31 -73.28 -52.75 -13.89
C GLU A 31 -74.61 -52.52 -13.17
N SER A 32 -75.34 -53.58 -12.84
CA SER A 32 -76.55 -53.51 -12.01
C SER A 32 -76.27 -52.95 -10.62
N ASN A 33 -75.18 -53.37 -9.96
CA ASN A 33 -74.79 -52.82 -8.67
C ASN A 33 -74.41 -51.33 -8.78
N THR A 34 -73.77 -50.90 -9.85
CA THR A 34 -73.37 -49.50 -10.07
C THR A 34 -74.59 -48.61 -10.34
N GLN A 35 -75.54 -49.09 -11.16
CA GLN A 35 -76.80 -48.40 -11.47
C GLN A 35 -77.76 -48.35 -10.27
N ASN A 36 -77.75 -49.40 -9.42
CA ASN A 36 -78.61 -49.50 -8.24
C ASN A 36 -77.96 -48.98 -6.94
N THR A 37 -76.68 -48.60 -6.96
CA THR A 37 -76.07 -47.92 -5.80
C THR A 37 -76.57 -46.48 -5.79
N PRO A 38 -77.40 -46.07 -4.82
CA PRO A 38 -77.95 -44.73 -4.79
C PRO A 38 -76.80 -43.72 -4.65
N THR A 39 -76.78 -42.68 -5.50
CA THR A 39 -75.80 -41.56 -5.41
C THR A 39 -75.80 -40.90 -4.03
N THR A 40 -76.88 -41.06 -3.26
CA THR A 40 -77.01 -40.68 -1.85
C THR A 40 -76.01 -41.38 -0.93
N VAL A 41 -75.58 -42.62 -1.19
CA VAL A 41 -74.55 -43.31 -0.38
C VAL A 41 -73.18 -42.64 -0.54
N LEU A 42 -72.82 -42.21 -1.77
CA LEU A 42 -71.60 -41.44 -2.04
C LEU A 42 -71.64 -40.05 -1.38
N GLN A 43 -72.79 -39.37 -1.40
CA GLN A 43 -73.03 -38.12 -0.66
C GLN A 43 -72.97 -38.33 0.87
N THR A 44 -73.27 -39.54 1.36
CA THR A 44 -73.14 -39.87 2.77
C THR A 44 -71.66 -40.01 3.17
N PHE A 45 -70.80 -40.53 2.28
CA PHE A 45 -69.36 -40.54 2.48
C PHE A 45 -68.72 -39.14 2.43
N GLU A 46 -69.26 -38.19 1.65
CA GLU A 46 -68.84 -36.78 1.70
C GLU A 46 -68.99 -36.17 3.09
N ARG A 47 -70.06 -36.54 3.83
CA ARG A 47 -70.29 -36.09 5.20
C ARG A 47 -69.22 -36.58 6.19
N TYR A 48 -68.50 -37.67 5.89
CA TYR A 48 -67.41 -38.19 6.72
C TYR A 48 -66.01 -37.88 6.14
N SER A 49 -65.89 -37.67 4.83
CA SER A 49 -64.62 -37.37 4.18
C SER A 49 -64.17 -35.93 4.42
N ILE A 50 -65.09 -34.97 4.50
CA ILE A 50 -64.78 -33.57 4.81
C ILE A 50 -64.27 -33.42 6.26
N PRO A 51 -64.94 -33.97 7.30
CA PRO A 51 -64.40 -33.97 8.65
C PRO A 51 -63.06 -34.69 8.77
N LYS A 52 -62.86 -35.81 8.07
CA LYS A 52 -61.58 -36.54 8.05
C LYS A 52 -60.45 -35.69 7.43
N LYS A 53 -60.68 -35.07 6.28
CA LYS A 53 -59.72 -34.15 5.65
C LYS A 53 -59.40 -32.95 6.56
N ASN A 54 -60.41 -32.40 7.24
CA ASN A 54 -60.22 -31.30 8.19
C ASN A 54 -59.41 -31.75 9.42
N LEU A 55 -59.63 -32.98 9.92
CA LEU A 55 -58.84 -33.59 11.00
C LEU A 55 -57.40 -33.86 10.57
N GLU A 56 -57.17 -34.44 9.39
CA GLU A 56 -55.83 -34.64 8.83
C GLU A 56 -55.09 -33.32 8.66
N TYR A 57 -55.77 -32.26 8.21
CA TYR A 57 -55.21 -30.92 8.12
C TYR A 57 -54.87 -30.32 9.48
N ALA A 58 -55.73 -30.51 10.50
CA ALA A 58 -55.50 -30.03 11.86
C ALA A 58 -54.36 -30.79 12.56
N ILE A 59 -54.26 -32.11 12.37
CA ILE A 59 -53.14 -32.94 12.86
C ILE A 59 -51.83 -32.45 12.24
N LYS A 60 -51.80 -32.31 10.91
CA LYS A 60 -50.61 -31.81 10.20
C LYS A 60 -50.21 -30.40 10.67
N PHE A 61 -51.18 -29.50 10.85
CA PHE A 61 -50.92 -28.18 11.43
C PHE A 61 -50.28 -28.28 12.82
N HIS A 62 -50.81 -29.13 13.71
CA HIS A 62 -50.26 -29.29 15.05
C HIS A 62 -48.85 -29.88 15.04
N GLU A 63 -48.59 -30.89 14.21
CA GLU A 63 -47.25 -31.46 14.04
C GLU A 63 -46.25 -30.40 13.54
N ASP A 64 -46.61 -29.65 12.49
CA ASP A 64 -45.77 -28.59 11.93
C ASP A 64 -45.54 -27.45 12.95
N TYR A 65 -46.56 -27.11 13.75
CA TYR A 65 -46.49 -26.05 14.76
C TYR A 65 -45.68 -26.45 16.00
N ILE A 66 -45.79 -27.70 16.46
CA ILE A 66 -44.98 -28.23 17.57
C ILE A 66 -43.51 -28.22 17.16
N LYS A 67 -43.19 -28.79 15.99
CA LYS A 67 -41.82 -28.83 15.45
C LYS A 67 -41.24 -27.43 15.27
N TYR A 68 -42.06 -26.49 14.82
CA TYR A 68 -41.68 -25.08 14.77
C TYR A 68 -41.32 -24.51 16.15
N CYS A 69 -42.16 -24.75 17.15
CA CYS A 69 -41.94 -24.24 18.50
C CYS A 69 -40.66 -24.81 19.12
N GLU A 70 -40.38 -26.11 18.93
CA GLU A 70 -39.15 -26.77 19.39
C GLU A 70 -37.91 -26.12 18.78
N ASN A 71 -37.83 -26.06 17.45
CA ASN A 71 -36.68 -25.48 16.74
C ASN A 71 -36.42 -24.00 17.08
N VAL A 72 -37.49 -23.21 17.22
CA VAL A 72 -37.37 -21.78 17.54
C VAL A 72 -36.97 -21.58 19.00
N ASN A 73 -37.47 -22.39 19.93
CA ASN A 73 -37.14 -22.24 21.35
C ASN A 73 -35.65 -22.52 21.62
N GLU A 74 -35.07 -23.55 21.00
CA GLU A 74 -33.63 -23.82 21.08
C GLU A 74 -32.81 -22.64 20.55
N SER A 75 -33.17 -22.13 19.37
CA SER A 75 -32.48 -20.99 18.75
C SER A 75 -32.58 -19.72 19.59
N VAL A 76 -33.73 -19.48 20.25
CA VAL A 76 -33.95 -18.33 21.14
C VAL A 76 -33.06 -18.36 22.37
N LEU A 77 -32.69 -19.53 22.89
CA LEU A 77 -31.74 -19.64 24.01
C LEU A 77 -30.36 -19.11 23.61
N VAL A 78 -29.84 -19.55 22.46
CA VAL A 78 -28.55 -19.07 21.91
C VAL A 78 -28.53 -17.55 21.77
N ILE A 79 -29.63 -16.97 21.24
CA ILE A 79 -29.76 -15.51 21.06
C ILE A 79 -29.80 -14.76 22.41
N LYS A 80 -30.47 -15.32 23.42
CA LYS A 80 -30.56 -14.71 24.75
C LYS A 80 -29.20 -14.68 25.43
N ASP A 81 -28.43 -15.76 25.31
CA ASP A 81 -27.10 -15.85 25.92
C ASP A 81 -26.10 -14.93 25.24
N TYR A 82 -26.18 -14.84 23.92
CA TYR A 82 -25.41 -13.88 23.15
C TYR A 82 -25.68 -12.41 23.51
N LYS A 83 -26.94 -12.05 23.81
CA LYS A 83 -27.26 -10.67 24.27
C LYS A 83 -26.67 -10.33 25.64
N LYS A 84 -26.35 -11.33 26.46
CA LYS A 84 -25.72 -11.15 27.78
C LYS A 84 -24.19 -11.17 27.69
N ALA A 85 -23.64 -11.77 26.64
CA ALA A 85 -22.20 -11.85 26.44
C ALA A 85 -21.66 -10.48 25.98
N ASN A 86 -20.76 -9.91 26.78
CA ASN A 86 -19.94 -8.75 26.39
C ASN A 86 -18.70 -9.14 25.58
N ASP A 87 -18.51 -10.43 25.29
CA ASP A 87 -17.32 -10.94 24.59
C ASP A 87 -17.36 -10.69 23.08
N THR A 88 -16.22 -10.32 22.54
CA THR A 88 -15.88 -10.22 21.11
C THR A 88 -15.42 -11.57 20.54
N ASP A 89 -16.24 -12.62 20.70
CA ASP A 89 -15.93 -13.95 20.18
C ASP A 89 -16.66 -14.25 18.87
N ILE A 90 -15.90 -14.39 17.77
CA ILE A 90 -16.41 -14.76 16.45
C ILE A 90 -17.16 -16.09 16.50
N LYS A 91 -16.77 -17.04 17.36
CA LYS A 91 -17.49 -18.32 17.48
C LYS A 91 -18.93 -18.11 17.92
N LYS A 92 -19.17 -17.21 18.88
CA LYS A 92 -20.52 -16.85 19.32
C LYS A 92 -21.32 -16.15 18.22
N ASP A 93 -20.67 -15.34 17.39
CA ASP A 93 -21.30 -14.75 16.20
C ASP A 93 -21.75 -15.83 15.21
N LEU A 94 -20.94 -16.86 14.97
CA LEU A 94 -21.27 -17.97 14.09
C LEU A 94 -22.43 -18.83 14.62
N GLU A 95 -22.43 -19.17 15.91
CA GLU A 95 -23.54 -19.90 16.55
C GLU A 95 -24.87 -19.14 16.43
N VAL A 96 -24.84 -17.82 16.58
CA VAL A 96 -26.03 -16.97 16.44
C VAL A 96 -26.47 -16.84 14.98
N ILE A 97 -25.55 -16.87 14.03
CA ILE A 97 -25.88 -16.96 12.60
C ILE A 97 -26.64 -18.27 12.32
N GLU A 98 -26.17 -19.41 12.80
CA GLU A 98 -26.86 -20.70 12.64
C GLU A 98 -28.27 -20.67 13.27
N ALA A 99 -28.39 -20.11 14.48
CA ALA A 99 -29.69 -19.91 15.13
C ALA A 99 -30.63 -19.00 14.30
N TYR A 100 -30.10 -17.93 13.69
CA TYR A 100 -30.87 -17.06 12.80
C TYR A 100 -31.41 -17.83 11.60
N GLU A 101 -30.57 -18.65 10.93
CA GLU A 101 -30.96 -19.42 9.76
C GLU A 101 -32.02 -20.47 10.10
N ASN A 102 -31.88 -21.14 11.24
CA ASN A 102 -32.85 -22.12 11.75
C ASN A 102 -34.23 -21.49 11.99
N ILE A 103 -34.29 -20.32 12.63
CA ILE A 103 -35.56 -19.60 12.84
C ILE A 103 -36.15 -19.18 11.49
N LYS A 104 -35.34 -18.66 10.56
CA LYS A 104 -35.81 -18.22 9.24
C LYS A 104 -36.37 -19.37 8.41
N ASN A 105 -35.73 -20.52 8.43
CA ASN A 105 -36.21 -21.73 7.75
C ASN A 105 -37.48 -22.28 8.41
N SER A 106 -37.53 -22.29 9.75
CA SER A 106 -38.73 -22.70 10.49
C SER A 106 -39.93 -21.79 10.19
N ASN A 107 -39.72 -20.47 10.09
CA ASN A 107 -40.75 -19.52 9.68
C ASN A 107 -41.31 -19.78 8.28
N LYS A 108 -40.47 -20.21 7.32
CA LYS A 108 -40.93 -20.58 5.97
C LYS A 108 -41.88 -21.78 6.02
N ASN A 109 -41.60 -22.78 6.86
CA ASN A 109 -42.40 -24.00 6.95
C ASN A 109 -43.83 -23.74 7.44
N ILE A 110 -44.01 -22.81 8.39
CA ILE A 110 -45.33 -22.49 8.93
C ILE A 110 -46.01 -21.31 8.21
N LYS A 111 -45.39 -20.74 7.18
CA LYS A 111 -45.88 -19.53 6.49
C LYS A 111 -47.27 -19.73 5.85
N MET A 112 -47.58 -20.95 5.41
CA MET A 112 -48.91 -21.32 4.87
C MET A 112 -50.03 -21.19 5.91
N TYR A 113 -49.70 -21.22 7.21
CA TYR A 113 -50.64 -21.09 8.33
C TYR A 113 -50.75 -19.66 8.87
N LYS A 114 -50.23 -18.64 8.16
CA LYS A 114 -50.19 -17.24 8.63
C LYS A 114 -51.58 -16.63 8.93
N SER A 115 -52.66 -17.19 8.40
CA SER A 115 -54.03 -16.77 8.73
C SER A 115 -54.47 -17.16 10.14
N ILE A 116 -53.81 -18.14 10.76
CA ILE A 116 -54.07 -18.56 12.14
C ILE A 116 -53.43 -17.55 13.09
N GLY A 117 -54.23 -16.93 13.97
CA GLY A 117 -53.78 -15.83 14.83
C GLY A 117 -52.51 -16.13 15.63
N ILE A 118 -52.41 -17.32 16.25
CA ILE A 118 -51.24 -17.70 17.05
C ILE A 118 -49.97 -17.83 16.20
N VAL A 119 -50.10 -18.32 14.96
CA VAL A 119 -48.99 -18.45 14.01
C VAL A 119 -48.54 -17.07 13.55
N LYS A 120 -49.49 -16.19 13.21
CA LYS A 120 -49.21 -14.81 12.81
C LYS A 120 -48.36 -14.09 13.87
N THR A 121 -48.82 -14.08 15.12
CA THR A 121 -48.11 -13.41 16.23
C THR A 121 -46.71 -13.97 16.45
N LYS A 122 -46.54 -15.29 16.29
CA LYS A 122 -45.25 -15.95 16.51
C LYS A 122 -44.26 -15.66 15.38
N ILE A 123 -44.73 -15.65 14.13
CA ILE A 123 -43.94 -15.19 12.97
C ILE A 123 -43.50 -13.74 13.18
N GLU A 124 -44.41 -12.82 13.51
CA GLU A 124 -44.09 -11.39 13.71
C GLU A 124 -43.07 -11.18 14.86
N SER A 125 -43.22 -11.91 15.96
CA SER A 125 -42.28 -11.90 17.09
C SER A 125 -40.89 -12.40 16.66
N SER A 126 -40.83 -13.49 15.91
CA SER A 126 -39.58 -14.05 15.41
C SER A 126 -38.90 -13.14 14.38
N GLU A 127 -39.65 -12.51 13.47
CA GLU A 127 -39.12 -11.54 12.49
C GLU A 127 -38.49 -10.33 13.19
N THR A 128 -39.12 -9.85 14.27
CA THR A 128 -38.57 -8.77 15.11
C THR A 128 -37.26 -9.20 15.77
N ALA A 129 -37.19 -10.43 16.28
CA ALA A 129 -35.97 -10.98 16.87
C ALA A 129 -34.84 -11.13 15.84
N LEU A 130 -35.16 -11.66 14.65
CA LEU A 130 -34.23 -11.78 13.52
C LEU A 130 -33.62 -10.43 13.14
N ALA A 131 -34.44 -9.38 13.01
CA ALA A 131 -33.94 -8.03 12.72
C ALA A 131 -32.96 -7.51 13.79
N GLY A 132 -33.25 -7.77 15.07
CA GLY A 132 -32.36 -7.41 16.17
C GLY A 132 -31.01 -8.15 16.14
N ILE A 133 -31.02 -9.44 15.80
CA ILE A 133 -29.82 -10.27 15.66
C ILE A 133 -28.97 -9.76 14.50
N TYR A 134 -29.59 -9.58 13.34
CA TYR A 134 -28.92 -9.07 12.15
C TYR A 134 -28.19 -7.74 12.44
N ASN A 135 -28.88 -6.79 13.09
CA ASN A 135 -28.28 -5.51 13.46
C ASN A 135 -27.12 -5.63 14.46
N SER A 136 -27.18 -6.61 15.37
CA SER A 136 -26.11 -6.86 16.35
C SER A 136 -24.87 -7.44 15.67
N ILE A 137 -25.05 -8.47 14.84
CA ILE A 137 -23.98 -9.07 14.02
C ILE A 137 -23.38 -8.00 13.11
N ARG A 138 -24.21 -7.21 12.44
CA ARG A 138 -23.77 -6.12 11.56
C ARG A 138 -22.88 -5.13 12.29
N LYS A 139 -23.26 -4.70 13.50
CA LYS A 139 -22.43 -3.79 14.31
C LYS A 139 -21.08 -4.44 14.67
N ARG A 140 -21.09 -5.70 15.10
CA ARG A 140 -19.85 -6.41 15.44
C ARG A 140 -18.95 -6.67 14.24
N PHE A 141 -19.50 -7.02 13.08
CA PHE A 141 -18.72 -7.17 11.85
C PHE A 141 -17.88 -5.94 11.53
N PHE A 142 -18.48 -4.74 11.53
CA PHE A 142 -17.74 -3.51 11.25
C PHE A 142 -16.73 -3.13 12.35
N LEU A 143 -16.99 -3.54 13.60
CA LEU A 143 -16.00 -3.41 14.68
C LEU A 143 -14.79 -4.31 14.42
N LEU A 144 -15.04 -5.60 14.13
CA LEU A 144 -14.01 -6.60 13.85
C LEU A 144 -13.18 -6.24 12.61
N VAL A 145 -13.83 -5.78 11.53
CA VAL A 145 -13.14 -5.29 10.33
C VAL A 145 -12.23 -4.11 10.66
N LYS A 146 -12.67 -3.20 11.54
CA LYS A 146 -11.85 -2.06 11.95
C LYS A 146 -10.67 -2.48 12.84
N GLU A 147 -10.88 -3.40 13.76
CA GLU A 147 -9.83 -3.89 14.67
C GLU A 147 -8.78 -4.74 13.94
N ASN A 148 -9.17 -5.43 12.88
CA ASN A 148 -8.35 -6.38 12.12
C ASN A 148 -8.20 -5.94 10.66
N MET A 149 -8.01 -4.64 10.42
CA MET A 149 -7.82 -4.14 9.05
C MET A 149 -6.64 -4.85 8.39
N LEU A 150 -6.85 -5.33 7.16
CA LEU A 150 -5.84 -6.05 6.36
C LEU A 150 -5.36 -7.38 6.99
N ILE A 151 -6.06 -7.91 8.00
CA ILE A 151 -5.74 -9.18 8.64
C ILE A 151 -6.92 -10.13 8.46
N GLU A 152 -6.66 -11.28 7.82
CA GLU A 152 -7.65 -12.34 7.69
C GLU A 152 -7.90 -13.00 9.06
N VAL A 153 -9.15 -12.97 9.50
CA VAL A 153 -9.59 -13.62 10.75
C VAL A 153 -10.57 -14.73 10.43
N ASP A 154 -10.29 -15.94 10.92
CA ASP A 154 -11.14 -17.11 10.67
C ASP A 154 -12.59 -16.85 11.09
N GLY A 155 -13.54 -17.24 10.24
CA GLY A 155 -14.98 -17.01 10.42
C GLY A 155 -15.50 -15.63 10.04
N LEU A 156 -14.65 -14.60 9.86
CA LEU A 156 -15.12 -13.24 9.50
C LEU A 156 -15.77 -13.20 8.11
N ASN A 157 -15.30 -14.03 7.18
CA ASN A 157 -15.90 -14.23 5.86
C ASN A 157 -17.32 -14.82 5.92
N ARG A 158 -17.59 -15.73 6.88
CA ARG A 158 -18.93 -16.29 7.11
C ARG A 158 -19.89 -15.24 7.64
N ILE A 159 -19.41 -14.36 8.52
CA ILE A 159 -20.19 -13.21 9.00
C ILE A 159 -20.51 -12.26 7.84
N SER A 160 -19.52 -11.93 7.01
CA SER A 160 -19.73 -11.11 5.81
C SER A 160 -20.78 -11.72 4.87
N THR A 161 -20.64 -13.02 4.57
CA THR A 161 -21.59 -13.77 3.73
C THR A 161 -23.01 -13.68 4.30
N PHE A 162 -23.19 -13.92 5.60
CA PHE A 162 -24.46 -13.77 6.28
C PHE A 162 -25.08 -12.38 6.07
N LEU A 163 -24.30 -11.31 6.23
CA LEU A 163 -24.78 -9.94 6.07
C LEU A 163 -25.22 -9.64 4.63
N ILE A 164 -24.46 -10.11 3.65
CA ILE A 164 -24.75 -9.95 2.21
C ILE A 164 -26.00 -10.74 1.81
N THR A 165 -26.20 -11.94 2.35
CA THR A 165 -27.33 -12.81 2.03
C THR A 165 -28.65 -12.26 2.59
N TYR A 166 -28.62 -11.63 3.76
CA TYR A 166 -29.83 -11.25 4.48
C TYR A 166 -30.10 -9.76 4.60
N GLY A 167 -29.19 -8.90 4.13
CA GLY A 167 -29.38 -7.46 4.09
C GLY A 167 -29.18 -6.83 2.71
N GLU A 168 -29.16 -5.50 2.70
CA GLU A 168 -28.90 -4.73 1.48
C GLU A 168 -27.40 -4.70 1.17
N LYS A 169 -27.02 -5.38 0.08
CA LYS A 169 -25.61 -5.48 -0.34
C LYS A 169 -24.94 -4.12 -0.51
N SER A 170 -25.67 -3.14 -1.08
CA SER A 170 -25.20 -1.76 -1.26
C SER A 170 -24.86 -1.08 0.06
N GLU A 171 -25.71 -1.25 1.08
CA GLU A 171 -25.52 -0.63 2.40
C GLU A 171 -24.31 -1.22 3.14
N ILE A 172 -24.11 -2.55 3.02
CA ILE A 172 -22.94 -3.23 3.61
C ILE A 172 -21.66 -2.81 2.90
N ALA A 173 -21.66 -2.82 1.56
CA ALA A 173 -20.53 -2.40 0.76
C ALA A 173 -20.15 -0.94 1.04
N GLU A 174 -21.12 -0.02 1.08
CA GLU A 174 -20.86 1.40 1.35
C GLU A 174 -20.21 1.61 2.72
N LYS A 175 -20.77 1.01 3.77
CA LYS A 175 -20.22 1.15 5.13
C LYS A 175 -18.83 0.51 5.27
N TYR A 176 -18.59 -0.59 4.55
CA TYR A 176 -17.27 -1.22 4.47
C TYR A 176 -16.25 -0.29 3.80
N MET A 177 -16.59 0.26 2.63
CA MET A 177 -15.74 1.22 1.91
C MET A 177 -15.43 2.45 2.79
N GLN A 178 -16.43 3.03 3.45
CA GLN A 178 -16.24 4.17 4.35
C GLN A 178 -15.27 3.88 5.51
N THR A 179 -15.22 2.63 5.99
CA THR A 179 -14.30 2.22 7.06
C THR A 179 -12.85 2.32 6.59
N TYR A 180 -12.56 1.81 5.39
CA TYR A 180 -11.23 1.89 4.78
C TYR A 180 -10.86 3.31 4.36
N PHE A 181 -11.80 4.07 3.79
CA PHE A 181 -11.52 5.44 3.36
C PHE A 181 -11.14 6.34 4.54
N LYS A 182 -11.74 6.13 5.71
CA LYS A 182 -11.37 6.90 6.91
C LYS A 182 -9.95 6.57 7.39
N GLU A 183 -9.55 5.31 7.34
CA GLU A 183 -8.23 4.88 7.86
C GLU A 183 -7.08 5.17 6.89
N PHE A 184 -7.30 4.94 5.60
CA PHE A 184 -6.26 4.94 4.57
C PHE A 184 -6.26 6.17 3.66
N ASN A 185 -7.00 7.23 4.01
CA ASN A 185 -6.93 8.47 3.24
C ASN A 185 -5.50 9.06 3.30
N PHE A 186 -5.13 9.77 2.24
CA PHE A 186 -3.84 10.43 2.09
C PHE A 186 -3.85 11.86 2.63
N ARG A 187 -5.03 12.41 2.92
CA ARG A 187 -5.19 13.77 3.45
C ARG A 187 -4.63 13.89 4.86
N ASP A 188 -4.95 12.97 5.74
CA ASP A 188 -4.52 13.02 7.15
C ASP A 188 -3.00 12.84 7.27
N ALA A 189 -2.41 12.05 6.37
CA ALA A 189 -0.96 11.88 6.29
C ALA A 189 -0.24 13.16 5.84
N LEU A 190 -0.90 14.09 5.15
CA LEU A 190 -0.27 15.30 4.60
C LEU A 190 0.24 16.27 5.69
N GLU A 191 -0.26 16.15 6.93
CA GLU A 191 0.23 16.95 8.07
C GLU A 191 1.69 16.64 8.40
N ASP A 192 2.11 15.39 8.19
CA ASP A 192 3.49 14.94 8.31
C ASP A 192 4.02 14.50 6.95
N THR A 193 4.89 15.33 6.36
CA THR A 193 5.41 15.11 5.01
C THR A 193 6.14 13.78 4.85
N ASP A 194 6.91 13.33 5.85
CA ASP A 194 7.64 12.07 5.76
C ASP A 194 6.66 10.89 5.80
N ALA A 195 5.63 10.96 6.65
CA ALA A 195 4.56 9.97 6.70
C ALA A 195 3.76 9.91 5.39
N PHE A 196 3.47 11.07 4.78
CA PHE A 196 2.81 11.16 3.48
C PHE A 196 3.64 10.49 2.38
N VAL A 197 4.93 10.84 2.27
CA VAL A 197 5.84 10.27 1.25
C VAL A 197 5.90 8.76 1.38
N LYS A 198 6.09 8.25 2.62
CA LYS A 198 6.11 6.81 2.89
C LYS A 198 4.79 6.12 2.51
N ARG A 199 3.65 6.71 2.87
CA ARG A 199 2.32 6.14 2.54
C ARG A 199 2.10 6.07 1.03
N VAL A 200 2.53 7.09 0.28
CA VAL A 200 2.47 7.07 -1.18
C VAL A 200 3.41 6.00 -1.75
N ALA A 201 4.65 5.92 -1.28
CA ALA A 201 5.61 4.89 -1.70
C ALA A 201 5.05 3.46 -1.50
N ASP A 202 4.41 3.22 -0.35
CA ASP A 202 3.83 1.92 0.02
C ASP A 202 2.44 1.65 -0.59
N SER A 203 1.88 2.60 -1.37
CA SER A 203 0.50 2.53 -1.87
C SER A 203 0.20 1.28 -2.71
N SER A 204 1.17 0.79 -3.48
CA SER A 204 1.00 -0.42 -4.28
C SER A 204 0.76 -1.66 -3.42
N LYS A 205 1.48 -1.77 -2.29
CA LYS A 205 1.29 -2.84 -1.32
C LYS A 205 -0.07 -2.70 -0.64
N LEU A 206 -0.38 -1.50 -0.16
CA LEU A 206 -1.69 -1.20 0.45
C LEU A 206 -2.86 -1.60 -0.46
N PHE A 207 -2.80 -1.27 -1.75
CA PHE A 207 -3.85 -1.64 -2.70
C PHE A 207 -3.97 -3.14 -2.92
N ASN A 208 -2.88 -3.89 -2.82
CA ASN A 208 -2.91 -5.36 -2.88
C ASN A 208 -3.52 -5.95 -1.61
N ASP A 209 -3.09 -5.49 -0.43
CA ASP A 209 -3.62 -5.96 0.85
C ASP A 209 -5.15 -5.73 0.94
N ILE A 210 -5.64 -4.58 0.45
CA ILE A 210 -7.09 -4.31 0.35
C ILE A 210 -7.79 -5.29 -0.61
N ARG A 211 -7.18 -5.62 -1.75
CA ARG A 211 -7.75 -6.58 -2.70
C ARG A 211 -7.89 -7.96 -2.10
N GLU A 212 -6.84 -8.44 -1.45
CA GLU A 212 -6.80 -9.74 -0.80
C GLU A 212 -7.87 -9.82 0.28
N MET A 213 -7.97 -8.81 1.14
CA MET A 213 -9.00 -8.77 2.18
C MET A 213 -10.42 -8.76 1.60
N ASN A 214 -10.64 -8.05 0.49
CA ASN A 214 -11.94 -8.04 -0.18
C ASN A 214 -12.28 -9.41 -0.79
N ILE A 215 -11.30 -10.09 -1.38
CA ILE A 215 -11.46 -11.45 -1.92
C ILE A 215 -11.79 -12.43 -0.78
N PHE A 216 -11.13 -12.30 0.37
CA PHE A 216 -11.38 -13.13 1.54
C PHE A 216 -12.81 -12.95 2.09
N LEU A 217 -13.28 -11.71 2.17
CA LEU A 217 -14.54 -11.38 2.85
C LEU A 217 -15.79 -11.56 1.99
N PHE A 218 -15.71 -11.35 0.68
CA PHE A 218 -16.90 -11.12 -0.15
C PHE A 218 -17.02 -12.11 -1.32
N ASP A 219 -18.25 -12.28 -1.83
CA ASP A 219 -18.49 -13.04 -3.06
C ASP A 219 -17.87 -12.34 -4.28
N THR A 220 -17.76 -13.06 -5.41
CA THR A 220 -17.05 -12.56 -6.61
C THR A 220 -17.59 -11.23 -7.12
N ALA A 221 -18.90 -11.12 -7.30
CA ALA A 221 -19.51 -9.90 -7.77
C ALA A 221 -19.27 -8.71 -6.82
N THR A 222 -19.28 -8.96 -5.50
CA THR A 222 -19.13 -7.92 -4.49
C THR A 222 -17.66 -7.50 -4.33
N TYR A 223 -16.70 -8.44 -4.27
CA TYR A 223 -15.29 -8.05 -4.15
C TYR A 223 -14.79 -7.34 -5.40
N GLU A 224 -15.24 -7.71 -6.60
CA GLU A 224 -14.84 -7.04 -7.84
C GLU A 224 -15.33 -5.58 -7.84
N PHE A 225 -16.59 -5.38 -7.43
CA PHE A 225 -17.15 -4.05 -7.23
C PHE A 225 -16.37 -3.24 -6.19
N LEU A 226 -16.09 -3.81 -5.01
CA LEU A 226 -15.35 -3.14 -3.94
C LEU A 226 -13.94 -2.78 -4.38
N ASN A 227 -13.20 -3.72 -4.97
CA ASN A 227 -11.84 -3.50 -5.45
C ASN A 227 -11.77 -2.36 -6.46
N LYS A 228 -12.69 -2.35 -7.43
CA LYS A 228 -12.76 -1.27 -8.42
C LYS A 228 -13.01 0.08 -7.76
N ASN A 229 -14.05 0.19 -6.93
CA ASN A 229 -14.45 1.49 -6.37
C ASN A 229 -13.48 2.00 -5.32
N MET A 230 -13.01 1.13 -4.42
CA MET A 230 -12.09 1.52 -3.35
C MET A 230 -10.73 1.95 -3.89
N ILE A 231 -10.18 1.20 -4.82
CA ILE A 231 -8.87 1.53 -5.40
C ILE A 231 -8.97 2.79 -6.25
N ASN A 232 -10.05 2.97 -7.02
CA ASN A 232 -10.26 4.20 -7.76
C ASN A 232 -10.35 5.41 -6.82
N TYR A 233 -11.14 5.29 -5.73
CA TYR A 233 -11.25 6.36 -4.74
C TYR A 233 -9.89 6.71 -4.11
N LEU A 234 -9.17 5.71 -3.61
CA LEU A 234 -7.87 5.92 -2.96
C LEU A 234 -6.82 6.47 -3.92
N ARG A 235 -6.84 6.06 -5.19
CA ARG A 235 -5.97 6.64 -6.22
C ARG A 235 -6.30 8.11 -6.49
N GLU A 236 -7.56 8.47 -6.60
CA GLU A 236 -7.96 9.87 -6.81
C GLU A 236 -7.67 10.74 -5.58
N ASP A 237 -7.86 10.21 -4.37
CA ASP A 237 -7.47 10.88 -3.13
C ASP A 237 -5.94 11.07 -3.06
N MET A 238 -5.16 10.03 -3.38
CA MET A 238 -3.71 10.12 -3.48
C MET A 238 -3.27 11.18 -4.50
N LYS A 239 -3.85 11.18 -5.71
CA LYS A 239 -3.56 12.20 -6.74
C LYS A 239 -3.83 13.61 -6.24
N THR A 240 -5.00 13.82 -5.64
CA THR A 240 -5.41 15.11 -5.11
C THR A 240 -4.44 15.62 -4.04
N ASN A 241 -4.01 14.74 -3.14
CA ASN A 241 -3.10 15.14 -2.06
C ASN A 241 -1.65 15.28 -2.54
N ILE A 242 -1.20 14.54 -3.57
CA ILE A 242 0.08 14.79 -4.24
C ILE A 242 0.08 16.19 -4.89
N MET A 243 -1.00 16.58 -5.58
CA MET A 243 -1.11 17.93 -6.16
C MET A 243 -1.09 19.02 -5.07
N ARG A 244 -1.78 18.81 -3.95
CA ARG A 244 -1.70 19.74 -2.80
C ARG A 244 -0.30 19.81 -2.21
N PHE A 245 0.39 18.67 -2.14
CA PHE A 245 1.77 18.60 -1.68
C PHE A 245 2.72 19.39 -2.61
N MET A 246 2.53 19.27 -3.93
CA MET A 246 3.23 20.07 -4.93
C MET A 246 3.03 21.57 -4.71
N ASP A 247 1.78 22.03 -4.54
CA ASP A 247 1.49 23.43 -4.24
C ASP A 247 2.19 23.93 -2.96
N LEU A 248 2.28 23.08 -1.93
CA LEU A 248 2.97 23.40 -0.69
C LEU A 248 4.48 23.57 -0.90
N ILE A 249 5.10 22.67 -1.67
CA ILE A 249 6.52 22.74 -2.03
C ILE A 249 6.81 24.03 -2.81
N GLU A 250 6.00 24.34 -3.84
CA GLU A 250 6.20 25.53 -4.67
C GLU A 250 6.11 26.84 -3.87
N ARG A 251 5.26 26.88 -2.84
CA ARG A 251 5.15 28.04 -1.93
C ARG A 251 6.31 28.13 -0.95
N ARG A 252 6.74 27.02 -0.36
CA ARG A 252 7.82 26.98 0.65
C ARG A 252 9.19 27.19 0.01
N LYS A 253 9.41 26.67 -1.20
CA LYS A 253 10.68 26.70 -1.95
C LYS A 253 11.87 26.17 -1.14
N ASN A 254 11.64 25.19 -0.27
CA ASN A 254 12.70 24.57 0.49
C ASN A 254 13.46 23.58 -0.41
N LEU A 255 14.76 23.81 -0.61
CA LEU A 255 15.59 22.97 -1.47
C LEU A 255 15.60 21.49 -1.04
N LYS A 256 15.46 21.20 0.27
CA LYS A 256 15.44 19.82 0.77
C LYS A 256 14.27 18.99 0.25
N ASP A 257 13.18 19.65 -0.18
CA ASP A 257 11.98 18.98 -0.69
C ASP A 257 12.25 18.24 -2.02
N ILE A 258 13.38 18.52 -2.68
CA ILE A 258 13.77 17.83 -3.92
C ILE A 258 13.93 16.32 -3.73
N PHE A 259 14.40 15.88 -2.56
CA PHE A 259 14.54 14.45 -2.26
C PHE A 259 13.17 13.78 -2.16
N MET A 260 12.20 14.43 -1.51
CA MET A 260 10.83 13.93 -1.41
C MET A 260 10.16 13.84 -2.78
N ILE A 261 10.39 14.81 -3.67
CA ILE A 261 9.88 14.78 -5.05
C ILE A 261 10.47 13.60 -5.83
N ILE A 262 11.77 13.33 -5.66
CA ILE A 262 12.44 12.20 -6.30
C ILE A 262 11.86 10.87 -5.78
N ASP A 263 11.71 10.72 -4.46
CA ASP A 263 11.18 9.50 -3.84
C ASP A 263 9.74 9.20 -4.26
N LEU A 264 8.94 10.25 -4.51
CA LEU A 264 7.56 10.13 -4.97
C LEU A 264 7.42 9.88 -6.49
N TYR A 265 8.48 10.11 -7.27
CA TYR A 265 8.38 10.25 -8.72
C TYR A 265 7.77 9.05 -9.41
N ASP A 266 8.31 7.85 -9.16
CA ASP A 266 7.90 6.64 -9.87
C ASP A 266 6.43 6.29 -9.56
N VAL A 267 6.02 6.42 -8.30
CA VAL A 267 4.63 6.19 -7.89
C VAL A 267 3.70 7.24 -8.51
N ALA A 268 4.09 8.51 -8.48
CA ALA A 268 3.31 9.58 -9.11
C ALA A 268 3.15 9.36 -10.62
N LYS A 269 4.22 8.96 -11.31
CA LYS A 269 4.23 8.67 -12.75
C LYS A 269 3.29 7.52 -13.11
N ILE A 270 3.34 6.40 -12.37
CA ILE A 270 2.41 5.26 -12.57
C ILE A 270 0.95 5.69 -12.43
N ASN A 271 0.69 6.68 -11.58
CA ASN A 271 -0.65 7.23 -11.37
C ASN A 271 -0.96 8.44 -12.27
N GLY A 272 -0.12 8.74 -13.28
CA GLY A 272 -0.38 9.79 -14.26
C GLY A 272 -0.21 11.22 -13.74
N ILE A 273 0.55 11.41 -12.67
CA ILE A 273 0.86 12.73 -12.09
C ILE A 273 2.28 13.13 -12.50
N SER A 274 2.44 14.31 -13.08
CA SER A 274 3.76 14.83 -13.46
C SER A 274 4.34 15.68 -12.34
N LEU A 275 5.36 15.17 -11.64
CA LEU A 275 6.09 15.95 -10.63
C LEU A 275 7.21 16.82 -11.22
N LEU A 276 7.46 16.71 -12.53
CA LEU A 276 8.60 17.36 -13.19
C LEU A 276 8.55 18.90 -13.08
N GLY A 277 7.38 19.52 -12.99
CA GLY A 277 7.24 20.97 -12.83
C GLY A 277 7.78 21.49 -11.48
N CYS A 278 7.45 20.80 -10.37
CA CYS A 278 8.00 21.16 -9.06
C CYS A 278 9.50 20.88 -9.01
N MET A 279 9.93 19.78 -9.62
CA MET A 279 11.35 19.45 -9.73
C MET A 279 12.12 20.54 -10.49
N ASP A 280 11.57 21.02 -11.61
CA ASP A 280 12.12 22.13 -12.38
C ASP A 280 12.24 23.40 -11.54
N CYS A 281 11.20 23.75 -10.78
CA CYS A 281 11.21 24.89 -9.87
C CYS A 281 12.33 24.79 -8.81
N LEU A 282 12.48 23.61 -8.19
CA LEU A 282 13.50 23.37 -7.16
C LEU A 282 14.91 23.35 -7.75
N LEU A 283 15.12 22.80 -8.95
CA LEU A 283 16.41 22.82 -9.64
C LEU A 283 16.80 24.25 -10.04
N HIS A 284 15.86 25.04 -10.56
CA HIS A 284 16.10 26.47 -10.82
C HIS A 284 16.42 27.24 -9.53
N HIS A 285 15.73 26.94 -8.43
CA HIS A 285 16.01 27.54 -7.14
C HIS A 285 17.41 27.16 -6.62
N LEU A 286 17.82 25.91 -6.81
CA LEU A 286 19.16 25.41 -6.47
C LEU A 286 20.24 26.14 -7.27
N ILE A 287 20.09 26.25 -8.58
CA ILE A 287 21.03 26.94 -9.46
C ILE A 287 21.15 28.41 -9.03
N ARG A 288 20.03 29.11 -8.84
CA ARG A 288 20.03 30.49 -8.38
C ARG A 288 20.65 30.66 -6.99
N TYR A 289 20.42 29.70 -6.09
CA TYR A 289 21.07 29.69 -4.78
C TYR A 289 22.59 29.61 -4.91
N ILE A 290 23.11 28.68 -5.72
CA ILE A 290 24.55 28.56 -6.01
C ILE A 290 25.10 29.88 -6.58
N GLU A 291 24.41 30.51 -7.53
CA GLU A 291 24.82 31.77 -8.13
C GLU A 291 24.91 32.92 -7.11
N ASN A 292 24.05 32.96 -6.10
CA ASN A 292 24.01 34.02 -5.09
C ASN A 292 25.00 33.86 -3.93
N VAL A 293 25.64 32.69 -3.77
CA VAL A 293 26.67 32.50 -2.74
C VAL A 293 27.88 33.38 -3.08
N ASN A 294 28.27 34.33 -2.24
CA ASN A 294 29.33 35.29 -2.58
C ASN A 294 30.54 35.27 -1.63
N GLN A 295 30.55 34.36 -0.66
CA GLN A 295 31.61 34.27 0.34
C GLN A 295 32.06 32.82 0.50
N ILE A 296 33.37 32.64 0.68
CA ILE A 296 33.98 31.35 1.01
C ILE A 296 33.90 31.11 2.52
N ASP A 297 33.73 29.85 2.93
CA ASP A 297 33.97 29.46 4.33
C ASP A 297 35.42 29.77 4.73
N LYS A 298 35.62 30.53 5.81
CA LYS A 298 36.94 30.93 6.32
C LYS A 298 37.89 29.76 6.59
N LYS A 299 37.38 28.54 6.76
CA LYS A 299 38.21 27.34 6.95
C LYS A 299 38.69 26.71 5.64
N PHE A 300 38.24 27.21 4.49
CA PHE A 300 38.52 26.66 3.16
C PHE A 300 38.13 25.18 3.01
N GLU A 301 37.14 24.74 3.78
CA GLU A 301 36.60 23.38 3.74
C GLU A 301 35.69 23.18 2.50
N VAL A 302 35.14 21.96 2.36
CA VAL A 302 34.14 21.69 1.32
C VAL A 302 32.87 22.49 1.64
N GLU A 303 32.40 23.25 0.66
CA GLU A 303 31.23 24.09 0.81
C GLU A 303 29.95 23.27 1.04
N SER A 304 29.08 23.75 1.93
CA SER A 304 27.80 23.09 2.21
C SER A 304 26.91 22.96 0.97
N PHE A 305 26.94 23.95 0.07
CA PHE A 305 26.20 23.89 -1.19
C PHE A 305 26.81 22.87 -2.17
N VAL A 306 28.13 22.64 -2.14
CA VAL A 306 28.79 21.58 -2.91
C VAL A 306 28.33 20.21 -2.41
N VAL A 307 28.32 20.01 -1.09
CA VAL A 307 27.83 18.77 -0.47
C VAL A 307 26.36 18.52 -0.84
N PHE A 308 25.51 19.54 -0.70
CA PHE A 308 24.08 19.43 -0.97
C PHE A 308 23.78 19.13 -2.44
N THR A 309 24.33 19.91 -3.37
CA THR A 309 24.10 19.73 -4.82
C THR A 309 24.57 18.36 -5.30
N THR A 310 25.72 17.90 -4.79
CA THR A 310 26.25 16.55 -5.09
C THR A 310 25.27 15.46 -4.65
N LYS A 311 24.66 15.60 -3.46
CA LYS A 311 23.63 14.65 -2.99
C LYS A 311 22.41 14.66 -3.91
N VAL A 312 21.93 15.84 -4.30
CA VAL A 312 20.80 15.98 -5.24
C VAL A 312 21.08 15.23 -6.53
N ILE A 313 22.24 15.44 -7.15
CA ILE A 313 22.63 14.79 -8.41
C ILE A 313 22.67 13.27 -8.26
N ASN A 314 23.22 12.76 -7.15
CA ASN A 314 23.26 11.33 -6.88
C ASN A 314 21.89 10.71 -6.62
N SER A 315 20.92 11.49 -6.13
CA SER A 315 19.55 11.03 -5.93
C SER A 315 18.74 10.98 -7.23
N LEU A 316 19.14 11.71 -8.29
CA LEU A 316 18.48 11.65 -9.58
C LEU A 316 18.64 10.25 -10.20
N ASN A 317 17.58 9.44 -10.10
CA ASN A 317 17.52 8.17 -10.81
C ASN A 317 17.47 8.41 -12.33
N SER A 318 17.89 7.42 -13.13
CA SER A 318 17.99 7.56 -14.59
C SER A 318 16.66 7.90 -15.26
N GLN A 319 15.55 7.35 -14.78
CA GLN A 319 14.23 7.60 -15.36
C GLN A 319 13.79 9.06 -15.15
N VAL A 320 13.95 9.58 -13.94
CA VAL A 320 13.64 10.98 -13.59
C VAL A 320 14.49 11.93 -14.44
N ALA A 321 15.79 11.65 -14.54
CA ALA A 321 16.71 12.46 -15.31
C ALA A 321 16.35 12.47 -16.80
N GLN A 322 16.06 11.30 -17.37
CA GLN A 322 15.62 11.18 -18.76
C GLN A 322 14.32 11.94 -19.02
N ASP A 323 13.28 11.69 -18.23
CA ASP A 323 11.97 12.34 -18.40
C ASP A 323 12.06 13.87 -18.25
N TYR A 324 12.93 14.33 -17.34
CA TYR A 324 13.21 15.75 -17.16
C TYR A 324 13.89 16.35 -18.39
N VAL A 325 14.91 15.68 -18.95
CA VAL A 325 15.60 16.13 -20.17
C VAL A 325 14.65 16.14 -21.38
N GLU A 326 13.79 15.14 -21.53
CA GLU A 326 12.79 15.11 -22.61
C GLU A 326 11.83 16.31 -22.56
N LYS A 327 11.50 16.78 -21.34
CA LYS A 327 10.52 17.86 -21.16
C LYS A 327 11.15 19.26 -21.08
N TYR A 328 12.31 19.39 -20.45
CA TYR A 328 12.94 20.67 -20.11
C TYR A 328 14.37 20.81 -20.67
N GLY A 329 14.88 19.78 -21.35
CA GLY A 329 16.25 19.74 -21.85
C GLY A 329 16.57 20.86 -22.83
N GLU A 330 15.64 21.26 -23.70
CA GLU A 330 15.83 22.37 -24.63
C GLU A 330 16.14 23.70 -23.91
N ASN A 331 15.41 24.01 -22.83
CA ASN A 331 15.62 25.22 -22.02
C ASN A 331 17.02 25.24 -21.40
N LEU A 332 17.51 24.06 -21.04
CA LEU A 332 18.83 23.88 -20.47
C LEU A 332 19.89 23.51 -21.51
N LYS A 333 19.57 23.46 -22.80
CA LYS A 333 20.49 23.01 -23.86
C LYS A 333 21.17 21.66 -23.54
N VAL A 334 20.42 20.72 -22.97
CA VAL A 334 20.85 19.34 -22.68
C VAL A 334 19.96 18.37 -23.44
N LYS A 335 20.56 17.33 -24.00
CA LYS A 335 19.91 16.32 -24.85
C LYS A 335 19.86 14.94 -24.20
N GLU A 336 20.78 14.67 -23.28
CA GLU A 336 20.89 13.37 -22.61
C GLU A 336 20.90 13.53 -21.08
N GLN A 337 20.51 12.47 -20.36
CA GLN A 337 20.45 12.48 -18.89
C GLN A 337 21.79 12.85 -18.22
N ASP A 338 22.91 12.41 -18.82
CA ASP A 338 24.24 12.64 -18.26
C ASP A 338 24.63 14.12 -18.43
N GLU A 339 24.24 14.73 -19.56
CA GLU A 339 24.46 16.16 -19.83
C GLU A 339 23.76 17.07 -18.80
N LEU A 340 22.62 16.66 -18.24
CA LEU A 340 21.94 17.40 -17.16
C LEU A 340 22.79 17.43 -15.89
N LYS A 341 23.26 16.26 -15.45
CA LYS A 341 24.10 16.13 -14.24
C LYS A 341 25.38 16.92 -14.41
N ASP A 342 26.00 16.74 -15.56
CA ASP A 342 27.19 17.42 -16.04
C ASP A 342 27.02 18.94 -16.04
N LYS A 343 25.91 19.46 -16.55
CA LYS A 343 25.64 20.90 -16.54
C LYS A 343 25.52 21.48 -15.13
N ILE A 344 24.86 20.78 -14.20
CA ILE A 344 24.75 21.22 -12.80
C ILE A 344 26.13 21.19 -12.12
N LEU A 345 26.91 20.13 -12.33
CA LEU A 345 28.29 20.01 -11.81
C LEU A 345 29.21 21.10 -12.38
N LEU A 346 29.07 21.44 -13.66
CA LEU A 346 29.85 22.50 -14.29
C LEU A 346 29.51 23.87 -13.69
N THR A 347 28.24 24.17 -13.46
CA THR A 347 27.80 25.39 -12.76
C THR A 347 28.41 25.47 -11.37
N LEU A 348 28.38 24.37 -10.62
CA LEU A 348 28.98 24.27 -9.29
C LEU A 348 30.50 24.51 -9.34
N TYR A 349 31.18 23.89 -10.30
CA TYR A 349 32.61 24.03 -10.52
C TYR A 349 33.03 25.45 -10.91
N MET A 350 32.30 26.09 -11.82
CA MET A 350 32.55 27.49 -12.20
C MET A 350 32.35 28.42 -11.00
N LYS A 351 31.35 28.13 -10.14
CA LYS A 351 31.08 28.93 -8.96
C LYS A 351 32.22 28.88 -7.94
N ILE A 352 32.72 27.69 -7.60
CA ILE A 352 33.86 27.57 -6.67
C ILE A 352 35.11 28.24 -7.23
N LYS A 353 35.35 28.16 -8.55
CA LYS A 353 36.45 28.89 -9.20
C LYS A 353 36.29 30.40 -9.04
N HIS A 354 35.10 30.92 -9.29
CA HIS A 354 34.82 32.35 -9.16
C HIS A 354 35.00 32.85 -7.72
N LEU A 355 34.46 32.11 -6.74
CA LEU A 355 34.61 32.44 -5.32
C LEU A 355 36.08 32.55 -4.91
N SER A 356 36.93 31.67 -5.45
CA SER A 356 38.36 31.61 -5.12
C SER A 356 39.21 32.76 -5.69
N LEU A 357 38.67 33.61 -6.57
CA LEU A 357 39.46 34.62 -7.29
C LEU A 357 40.07 35.69 -6.39
N ASN A 358 39.42 36.01 -5.26
CA ASN A 358 39.85 37.06 -4.35
C ASN A 358 40.71 36.53 -3.19
N GLU A 359 40.96 35.22 -3.15
CA GLU A 359 41.78 34.60 -2.12
C GLU A 359 43.26 34.65 -2.46
N ASN A 360 44.10 34.62 -1.42
CA ASN A 360 45.53 34.42 -1.63
C ASN A 360 45.81 33.06 -2.28
N GLU A 361 46.96 32.90 -2.92
CA GLU A 361 47.23 31.74 -3.76
C GLU A 361 47.24 30.41 -2.97
N LEU A 362 47.70 30.40 -1.72
CA LEU A 362 47.64 29.21 -0.86
C LEU A 362 46.21 28.81 -0.51
N ASN A 363 45.41 29.76 0.00
CA ASN A 363 44.01 29.59 0.36
C ASN A 363 43.19 29.13 -0.85
N LYS A 364 43.37 29.80 -1.99
CA LYS A 364 42.75 29.45 -3.27
C LYS A 364 43.04 28.01 -3.65
N ASN A 365 44.30 27.60 -3.63
CA ASN A 365 44.69 26.26 -4.04
C ASN A 365 44.10 25.19 -3.11
N VAL A 366 44.10 25.41 -1.79
CA VAL A 366 43.51 24.45 -0.84
C VAL A 366 41.99 24.40 -0.94
N TYR A 367 41.33 25.55 -1.04
CA TYR A 367 39.88 25.65 -1.22
C TYR A 367 39.40 24.90 -2.47
N LEU A 368 40.04 25.14 -3.62
CA LEU A 368 39.71 24.47 -4.87
C LEU A 368 40.02 22.98 -4.78
N LEU A 369 41.14 22.60 -4.16
CA LEU A 369 41.50 21.19 -3.96
C LEU A 369 40.43 20.44 -3.16
N ASN A 370 39.91 21.03 -2.07
CA ASN A 370 38.86 20.44 -1.25
C ASN A 370 37.55 20.23 -2.02
N ASN A 371 37.05 21.30 -2.64
CA ASN A 371 35.76 21.27 -3.32
C ASN A 371 35.78 20.42 -4.59
N ILE A 372 36.85 20.47 -5.39
CA ILE A 372 36.98 19.68 -6.62
C ILE A 372 37.13 18.18 -6.29
N ASN A 373 37.91 17.81 -5.27
CA ASN A 373 37.99 16.41 -4.84
C ASN A 373 36.63 15.87 -4.40
N TYR A 374 35.80 16.71 -3.77
CA TYR A 374 34.45 16.29 -3.39
C TYR A 374 33.57 16.07 -4.63
N ILE A 375 33.59 17.00 -5.59
CA ILE A 375 32.84 16.89 -6.85
C ILE A 375 33.23 15.63 -7.62
N MET A 376 34.53 15.33 -7.72
CA MET A 376 35.08 14.17 -8.44
C MET A 376 34.55 12.82 -7.90
N LYS A 377 34.09 12.76 -6.65
CA LYS A 377 33.50 11.53 -6.08
C LYS A 377 32.15 11.15 -6.71
N THR A 378 31.51 12.08 -7.42
CA THR A 378 30.15 11.96 -7.96
C THR A 378 30.06 11.17 -9.28
N ARG A 379 31.22 10.73 -9.84
CA ARG A 379 31.36 9.90 -11.06
C ARG A 379 30.27 10.15 -12.13
N ASN A 380 30.43 11.21 -12.93
CA ASN A 380 29.70 11.41 -14.20
C ASN A 380 30.66 11.94 -15.28
N ALA A 381 30.24 11.83 -16.54
CA ALA A 381 31.10 11.92 -17.74
C ALA A 381 31.79 13.29 -17.96
N ILE A 382 31.33 14.39 -17.36
CA ILE A 382 32.13 15.62 -17.39
C ILE A 382 33.44 15.43 -16.61
N GLY A 383 34.50 15.42 -17.40
CA GLY A 383 35.75 16.02 -16.96
C GLY A 383 36.51 15.24 -15.92
N ASP A 384 36.33 13.92 -15.76
CA ASP A 384 37.21 13.10 -14.91
C ASP A 384 38.68 13.42 -15.17
N LYS A 385 39.06 13.59 -16.44
CA LYS A 385 40.41 14.03 -16.82
C LYS A 385 40.69 15.49 -16.45
N MET A 386 39.77 16.41 -16.74
CA MET A 386 39.94 17.84 -16.46
C MET A 386 40.00 18.16 -14.96
N LEU A 387 39.09 17.61 -14.17
CA LEU A 387 39.06 17.72 -12.71
C LEU A 387 40.29 17.04 -12.10
N PHE A 388 40.71 15.88 -12.62
CA PHE A 388 41.95 15.23 -12.20
C PHE A 388 43.17 16.11 -12.48
N ASP A 389 43.27 16.68 -13.68
CA ASP A 389 44.36 17.58 -14.06
C ASP A 389 44.38 18.83 -13.17
N ASP A 390 43.22 19.44 -12.91
CA ASP A 390 43.06 20.57 -11.98
C ASP A 390 43.49 20.20 -10.56
N ILE A 391 43.12 19.01 -10.05
CA ILE A 391 43.59 18.50 -8.76
C ILE A 391 45.12 18.42 -8.75
N GLN A 392 45.76 17.94 -9.82
CA GLN A 392 47.22 17.91 -9.89
C GLN A 392 47.82 19.33 -9.91
N ILE A 393 47.20 20.27 -10.62
CA ILE A 393 47.62 21.68 -10.69
C ILE A 393 47.58 22.31 -9.30
N TYR A 394 46.43 22.29 -8.62
CA TYR A 394 46.28 22.95 -7.31
C TYR A 394 47.14 22.29 -6.23
N LYS A 395 47.26 20.96 -6.25
CA LYS A 395 48.17 20.23 -5.35
C LYS A 395 49.63 20.68 -5.53
N LYS A 396 50.09 20.85 -6.77
CA LYS A 396 51.44 21.36 -7.07
C LYS A 396 51.56 22.85 -6.73
N GLY A 397 50.51 23.63 -6.93
CA GLY A 397 50.42 25.05 -6.58
C GLY A 397 50.67 25.31 -5.10
N ILE A 398 50.07 24.50 -4.21
CA ILE A 398 50.35 24.57 -2.76
C ILE A 398 51.85 24.42 -2.49
N ILE A 399 52.48 23.42 -3.09
CA ILE A 399 53.91 23.13 -2.86
C ILE A 399 54.80 24.23 -3.44
N SER A 400 54.46 24.75 -4.63
CA SER A 400 55.22 25.84 -5.26
C SER A 400 55.15 27.10 -4.41
N TYR A 401 53.94 27.51 -4.00
CA TYR A 401 53.73 28.68 -3.16
C TYR A 401 54.57 28.61 -1.87
N LEU A 402 54.48 27.49 -1.14
CA LEU A 402 55.24 27.31 0.09
C LEU A 402 56.76 27.28 -0.15
N ARG A 403 57.21 26.74 -1.28
CA ARG A 403 58.63 26.75 -1.65
C ARG A 403 59.11 28.18 -1.92
N ASP A 404 58.36 28.94 -2.70
CA ASP A 404 58.70 30.32 -3.08
C ASP A 404 58.64 31.24 -1.86
N GLU A 405 57.61 31.09 -1.02
CA GLU A 405 57.50 31.81 0.26
C GLU A 405 58.66 31.46 1.19
N SER A 406 59.03 30.18 1.33
CA SER A 406 60.16 29.77 2.17
C SER A 406 61.50 30.38 1.72
N ALA A 407 61.68 30.62 0.42
CA ALA A 407 62.87 31.25 -0.13
C ALA A 407 62.93 32.76 0.18
N ASN A 408 61.78 33.42 0.26
CA ASN A 408 61.65 34.85 0.53
C ASN A 408 61.73 35.22 2.02
N TYR A 409 61.60 34.25 2.94
CA TYR A 409 61.53 34.51 4.39
C TYR A 409 62.86 34.92 5.08
N GLY A 410 63.91 35.24 4.30
CA GLY A 410 65.05 36.06 4.76
C GLY A 410 65.80 35.60 6.03
N GLY A 411 65.69 34.33 6.41
CA GLY A 411 66.34 33.77 7.61
C GLY A 411 65.44 33.54 8.83
N ASN A 412 64.15 33.90 8.81
CA ASN A 412 63.21 33.58 9.89
C ASN A 412 62.50 32.23 9.65
N CYS A 413 63.29 31.15 9.73
CA CYS A 413 62.81 29.77 9.54
C CYS A 413 61.66 29.40 10.50
N THR A 414 61.76 29.82 11.76
CA THR A 414 60.77 29.54 12.81
C THR A 414 59.40 30.12 12.47
N ALA A 415 59.32 31.40 12.09
CA ALA A 415 58.05 32.03 11.77
C ALA A 415 57.36 31.38 10.57
N PHE A 416 58.11 31.03 9.51
CA PHE A 416 57.54 30.35 8.34
C PHE A 416 56.96 28.98 8.70
N ILE A 417 57.72 28.17 9.45
CA ILE A 417 57.31 26.82 9.86
C ILE A 417 56.05 26.90 10.76
N ASP A 418 56.05 27.78 11.75
CA ASP A 418 54.93 27.93 12.68
C ASP A 418 53.66 28.45 11.97
N ASN A 419 53.81 29.42 11.06
CA ASN A 419 52.69 29.93 10.25
C ASN A 419 52.09 28.85 9.35
N THR A 420 52.95 28.06 8.69
CA THR A 420 52.51 26.96 7.82
C THR A 420 51.82 25.85 8.62
N LEU A 421 52.33 25.52 9.82
CA LEU A 421 51.67 24.56 10.72
C LEU A 421 50.32 25.05 11.20
N ASN A 422 50.23 26.33 11.59
CA ASN A 422 48.96 26.91 12.03
C ASN A 422 47.93 26.88 10.90
N PHE A 423 48.34 27.19 9.67
CA PHE A 423 47.49 27.08 8.48
C PHE A 423 46.95 25.65 8.30
N PHE A 424 47.81 24.62 8.27
CA PHE A 424 47.35 23.23 8.12
C PHE A 424 46.64 22.66 9.35
N THR A 425 46.73 23.31 10.52
CA THR A 425 45.90 22.98 11.69
C THR A 425 44.48 23.52 11.52
N GLN A 426 44.31 24.65 10.83
CA GLN A 426 43.02 25.32 10.62
C GLN A 426 42.30 24.86 9.35
N THR A 427 43.04 24.33 8.37
CA THR A 427 42.52 23.96 7.06
C THR A 427 42.79 22.49 6.75
N LYS A 428 41.73 21.77 6.36
CA LYS A 428 41.81 20.35 6.01
C LYS A 428 42.23 20.16 4.54
N ILE A 429 43.09 19.19 4.25
CA ILE A 429 43.40 18.71 2.89
C ILE A 429 42.75 17.33 2.70
N PRO A 430 42.24 16.97 1.49
CA PRO A 430 41.62 15.67 1.26
C PRO A 430 42.62 14.51 1.41
N ASN A 431 42.19 13.39 2.01
CA ASN A 431 43.04 12.22 2.30
C ASN A 431 43.86 11.77 1.07
N GLU A 432 43.23 11.80 -0.10
CA GLU A 432 43.77 11.32 -1.37
C GLU A 432 44.99 12.11 -1.85
N THR A 433 45.12 13.38 -1.41
CA THR A 433 46.22 14.26 -1.79
C THR A 433 47.11 14.67 -0.61
N ARG A 434 46.65 14.44 0.63
CA ARG A 434 47.30 14.89 1.86
C ARG A 434 48.72 14.37 2.00
N ASN A 435 48.95 13.06 1.87
CA ASN A 435 50.28 12.46 2.04
C ASN A 435 51.30 13.09 1.09
N TYR A 436 50.92 13.33 -0.16
CA TYR A 436 51.79 13.97 -1.14
C TYR A 436 52.14 15.40 -0.74
N VAL A 437 51.15 16.19 -0.29
CA VAL A 437 51.39 17.57 0.15
C VAL A 437 52.27 17.59 1.39
N LEU A 438 51.94 16.82 2.42
CA LEU A 438 52.69 16.77 3.68
C LEU A 438 54.14 16.30 3.48
N GLU A 439 54.38 15.28 2.66
CA GLU A 439 55.75 14.84 2.36
C GLU A 439 56.59 15.92 1.68
N ASN A 440 55.99 16.72 0.81
CA ASN A 440 56.70 17.85 0.19
C ASN A 440 56.89 19.02 1.15
N VAL A 441 55.93 19.30 2.03
CA VAL A 441 56.07 20.30 3.10
C VAL A 441 57.22 19.92 4.05
N LYS A 442 57.31 18.65 4.46
CA LYS A 442 58.45 18.16 5.26
C LYS A 442 59.79 18.36 4.57
N LYS A 443 59.86 18.14 3.25
CA LYS A 443 61.09 18.41 2.47
C LYS A 443 61.44 19.89 2.49
N ILE A 444 60.46 20.77 2.28
CA ILE A 444 60.66 22.24 2.37
C ILE A 444 61.18 22.62 3.76
N PHE A 445 60.56 22.11 4.83
CA PHE A 445 61.00 22.39 6.21
C PHE A 445 62.42 21.89 6.48
N LYS A 446 62.76 20.66 6.05
CA LYS A 446 64.11 20.09 6.20
C LYS A 446 65.16 20.92 5.46
N ASP A 447 64.86 21.35 4.24
CA ASP A 447 65.78 22.16 3.46
C ASP A 447 65.92 23.59 3.99
N LEU A 448 64.86 24.16 4.55
CA LEU A 448 64.90 25.45 5.22
C LEU A 448 65.70 25.38 6.53
N ASN A 449 65.50 24.34 7.34
CA ASN A 449 66.19 24.11 8.61
C ASN A 449 67.71 23.90 8.43
N LYS A 450 68.14 23.32 7.30
CA LYS A 450 69.58 23.23 6.93
C LYS A 450 70.21 24.60 6.66
N ARG A 451 69.43 25.55 6.15
CA ARG A 451 69.91 26.90 5.78
C ARG A 451 69.87 27.86 6.97
N ALA A 452 68.85 27.77 7.81
CA ALA A 452 68.70 28.52 9.05
C ALA A 452 68.01 27.60 10.08
N PRO A 453 68.64 27.30 11.23
CA PRO A 453 68.07 26.35 12.18
C PRO A 453 66.79 26.89 12.83
N TYR A 454 65.78 26.02 12.92
CA TYR A 454 64.53 26.25 13.63
C TYR A 454 64.79 26.42 15.13
N ASN A 455 64.14 27.41 15.73
CA ASN A 455 64.25 27.67 17.17
C ASN A 455 63.27 26.79 17.96
N GLY A 456 63.61 25.50 18.13
CA GLY A 456 62.81 24.53 18.88
C GLY A 456 63.12 23.08 18.54
N ASP A 457 62.26 22.16 18.99
CA ASP A 457 62.38 20.72 18.69
C ASP A 457 61.85 20.41 17.27
N PHE A 458 62.76 20.44 16.29
CA PHE A 458 62.43 20.21 14.89
C PHE A 458 61.87 18.79 14.62
N GLU A 459 62.35 17.78 15.34
CA GLU A 459 61.84 16.40 15.20
C GLU A 459 60.39 16.29 15.68
N LYS A 460 60.04 16.99 16.77
CA LYS A 460 58.66 17.08 17.24
C LYS A 460 57.75 17.81 16.24
N ILE A 461 58.27 18.80 15.52
CA ILE A 461 57.53 19.50 14.46
C ILE A 461 57.23 18.58 13.27
N LEU A 462 58.22 17.80 12.83
CA LEU A 462 58.01 16.81 11.76
C LEU A 462 56.98 15.75 12.16
N LYS A 463 57.04 15.26 13.41
CA LYS A 463 56.01 14.35 13.96
C LYS A 463 54.64 15.00 14.07
N ARG A 464 54.57 16.31 14.35
CA ARG A 464 53.30 17.05 14.40
C ARG A 464 52.65 17.13 13.02
N LEU A 465 53.43 17.30 11.95
CA LEU A 465 52.93 17.21 10.56
C LEU A 465 52.38 15.82 10.24
N ASP A 466 53.05 14.75 10.70
CA ASP A 466 52.57 13.37 10.56
C ASP A 466 51.23 13.16 11.28
N ASN A 467 51.06 13.81 12.44
CA ASN A 467 49.86 13.73 13.26
C ASN A 467 48.79 14.78 12.91
N LEU A 468 48.92 15.54 11.81
CA LEU A 468 47.84 16.41 11.31
C LEU A 468 46.65 15.60 10.75
N GLU A 469 46.69 14.28 10.90
CA GLU A 469 45.58 13.35 10.74
C GLU A 469 45.18 12.80 12.13
N LEU A 470 44.01 13.18 12.65
CA LEU A 470 43.12 12.45 13.60
C LEU A 470 42.18 13.41 14.40
N SER A 471 41.48 14.33 13.72
CA SER A 471 40.28 14.98 14.29
C SER A 471 39.22 15.32 13.24
#